data_AF-A0A9X2EQT4-F1
#
_entry.id   AF-A0A9X2EQT4-F1
#
_cell.length_a   1.000
_cell.length_b   1.000
_cell.length_c   1.000
_cell.angle_alpha   90.00
_cell.angle_beta   90.00
_cell.angle_gamma   90.00
#
_symmetry.space_group_name_H-M   'P 1'
#
loop_
_entity.id
_entity.type
_entity.pdbx_description
1 polymer ?
#
loop_
_entity_poly.entity_id
_entity_poly.type
_entity_poly.pdbx_seq_one_letter_code
_entity_poly.pdbx_strand_id
1 'polypeptide(L)'
;MPDSVVVNSANTLQGFLVRAESLFKQHKHLRFSWRIGRDRSLEQNRMFFELYQRIGHQLYGNDTDLARAECKLTIGVPILLLGDKDPEFTEVYNRYLRGYKFSYEDKLQIVRLLTVTSRMTVKQGQEYIDSILNQYTLKGVDFGPLNDFGCN
;
A
#
# COMPACT_ATOMS: atom_id res chain seq x y z
N MET A 1 -14.17 11.84 -8.66
CA MET A 1 -14.15 11.75 -7.19
C MET A 1 -13.90 13.16 -6.66
N PRO A 2 -14.45 13.59 -5.51
CA PRO A 2 -14.15 14.94 -5.03
C PRO A 2 -12.66 15.05 -4.72
N ASP A 3 -12.05 16.16 -5.14
CA ASP A 3 -10.65 16.47 -4.85
C ASP A 3 -10.43 16.44 -3.33
N SER A 4 -9.57 15.54 -2.86
CA SER A 4 -9.14 15.54 -1.46
C SER A 4 -7.98 16.53 -1.30
N VAL A 5 -8.09 17.41 -0.30
CA VAL A 5 -7.05 18.38 0.05
C VAL A 5 -6.49 18.01 1.42
N VAL A 6 -5.19 17.76 1.49
CA VAL A 6 -4.49 17.58 2.77
C VAL A 6 -4.18 18.95 3.35
N VAL A 7 -4.73 19.23 4.53
CA VAL A 7 -4.50 20.48 5.26
C VAL A 7 -3.57 20.19 6.44
N ASN A 8 -2.30 20.60 6.32
CA ASN A 8 -1.24 20.30 7.30
C ASN A 8 -0.45 21.53 7.77
N SER A 9 -0.78 22.72 7.26
CA SER A 9 -0.14 23.99 7.59
C SER A 9 -1.12 25.15 7.47
N ALA A 10 -0.81 26.28 8.12
CA ALA A 10 -1.61 27.50 8.02
C ALA A 10 -1.81 27.96 6.56
N ASN A 11 -0.77 27.83 5.73
CA ASN A 11 -0.85 28.18 4.30
C ASN A 11 -1.81 27.28 3.54
N THR A 12 -1.73 25.95 3.73
CA THR A 12 -2.66 25.00 3.08
C THR A 12 -4.10 25.19 3.54
N LEU A 13 -4.31 25.58 4.81
CA LEU A 13 -5.63 25.89 5.35
C LEU A 13 -6.20 27.14 4.67
N GLN A 14 -5.41 28.21 4.57
CA GLN A 14 -5.86 29.45 3.94
C GLN A 14 -6.23 29.24 2.47
N GLY A 15 -5.40 28.50 1.72
CA GLY A 15 -5.68 28.16 0.32
C GLY A 15 -6.97 27.34 0.15
N PHE A 16 -7.22 26.39 1.05
CA PHE A 16 -8.47 25.64 1.07
C PHE A 16 -9.69 26.53 1.32
N LEU A 17 -9.63 27.44 2.30
CA LEU A 17 -10.74 28.34 2.62
C LEU A 17 -11.12 29.25 1.45
N VAL A 18 -10.13 29.84 0.77
CA VAL A 18 -10.35 30.67 -0.43
C VAL A 18 -11.03 29.86 -1.54
N ARG A 19 -10.57 28.62 -1.77
CA ARG A 19 -11.17 27.74 -2.78
C ARG A 19 -12.61 27.34 -2.42
N ALA A 20 -12.85 26.99 -1.16
CA ALA A 20 -14.17 26.65 -0.66
C ALA A 20 -15.16 27.83 -0.79
N GLU A 21 -14.72 29.04 -0.48
CA GLU A 21 -15.54 30.24 -0.64
C GLU A 21 -15.93 30.49 -2.10
N SER A 22 -14.98 30.34 -3.03
CA SER A 22 -15.23 30.47 -4.47
C SER A 22 -16.25 29.44 -4.97
N LEU A 23 -16.07 28.17 -4.57
CA LEU A 23 -17.00 27.09 -4.94
C LEU A 23 -18.41 27.31 -4.36
N PHE A 24 -18.50 27.84 -3.14
CA PHE A 24 -19.80 28.16 -2.54
C PHE A 24 -20.49 29.30 -3.28
N LYS A 25 -19.75 30.34 -3.68
CA LYS A 25 -20.31 31.45 -4.47
C LYS A 25 -20.93 30.96 -5.77
N GLN A 26 -20.27 30.01 -6.43
CA GLN A 26 -20.70 29.43 -7.71
C GLN A 26 -21.85 28.43 -7.57
N HIS A 27 -21.77 27.50 -6.61
CA HIS A 27 -22.70 26.36 -6.53
C HIS A 27 -23.76 26.47 -5.42
N LYS A 28 -23.65 27.47 -4.53
CA LYS A 28 -24.57 27.76 -3.41
C LYS A 28 -24.80 26.65 -2.39
N HIS A 29 -24.25 25.47 -2.60
CA HIS A 29 -24.31 24.34 -1.68
C HIS A 29 -23.01 23.54 -1.76
N LEU A 30 -22.40 23.25 -0.61
CA LEU A 30 -21.20 22.42 -0.50
C LEU A 30 -21.40 21.37 0.61
N ARG A 31 -20.86 20.18 0.38
CA ARG A 31 -20.75 19.12 1.39
C ARG A 31 -19.28 18.91 1.70
N PHE A 32 -18.92 19.04 2.98
CA PHE A 32 -17.57 18.73 3.46
C PHE A 32 -17.56 17.38 4.18
N SER A 33 -16.48 16.63 4.00
CA SER A 33 -16.14 15.47 4.81
C SER A 33 -14.67 15.58 5.17
N TRP A 34 -14.34 15.52 6.44
CA TRP A 34 -12.97 15.58 6.93
C TRP A 34 -12.67 14.39 7.83
N ARG A 35 -11.39 14.01 7.86
CA ARG A 35 -10.84 13.01 8.77
C ARG A 35 -9.69 13.67 9.52
N ILE A 36 -9.65 13.47 10.83
CA ILE A 36 -8.57 13.99 11.69
C ILE A 36 -7.48 12.92 11.76
N GLY A 37 -6.23 13.34 11.63
CA GLY A 37 -5.07 12.47 11.58
C GLY A 37 -4.50 12.34 10.16
N ARG A 38 -3.22 11.96 10.07
CA ARG A 38 -2.62 11.63 8.77
C ARG A 38 -3.33 10.41 8.20
N ASP A 39 -3.54 10.40 6.89
CA ASP A 39 -4.02 9.21 6.22
C ASP A 39 -2.89 8.18 6.24
N ARG A 40 -2.81 7.41 7.33
CA ARG A 40 -1.79 6.39 7.56
C ARG A 40 -1.72 5.39 6.39
N SER A 41 -2.83 5.21 5.67
CA SER A 41 -2.88 4.36 4.48
C SER A 41 -2.08 4.94 3.30
N LEU A 42 -2.03 6.27 3.13
CA LEU A 42 -1.23 6.93 2.09
C LEU A 42 0.27 6.86 2.40
N GLU A 43 0.65 7.09 3.66
CA GLU A 43 2.05 6.96 4.10
C GLU A 43 2.54 5.51 3.97
N GLN A 44 1.73 4.53 4.39
CA GLN A 44 2.03 3.10 4.22
C GLN A 44 2.15 2.70 2.75
N ASN A 45 1.23 3.16 1.88
CA ASN A 45 1.31 2.86 0.45
C ASN A 45 2.54 3.47 -0.21
N ARG A 46 2.93 4.69 0.18
CA ARG A 46 4.17 5.32 -0.27
C ARG A 46 5.37 4.46 0.13
N MET A 47 5.40 4.04 1.39
CA MET A 47 6.47 3.19 1.92
C MET A 47 6.56 1.85 1.19
N PHE A 48 5.45 1.16 0.94
CA PHE A 48 5.47 -0.08 0.14
C PHE A 48 6.12 0.15 -1.23
N PHE A 49 5.76 1.26 -1.90
CA PHE A 49 6.28 1.58 -3.22
C PHE A 49 7.78 1.90 -3.20
N GLU A 50 8.26 2.61 -2.20
CA GLU A 50 9.69 2.89 -2.00
C GLU A 50 10.49 1.59 -1.78
N LEU A 51 9.96 0.64 -1.00
CA LEU A 51 10.57 -0.68 -0.82
C LEU A 51 10.65 -1.44 -2.15
N TYR A 52 9.56 -1.47 -2.92
CA TYR A 52 9.54 -2.16 -4.22
C TYR A 52 10.53 -1.56 -5.22
N GLN A 53 10.68 -0.23 -5.26
CA GLN A 53 11.65 0.42 -6.13
C GLN A 53 13.08 -0.01 -5.80
N ARG A 54 13.43 -0.07 -4.51
CA ARG A 54 14.78 -0.47 -4.08
C ARG A 54 15.07 -1.92 -4.42
N ILE A 55 14.11 -2.81 -4.17
CA ILE A 55 14.21 -4.22 -4.52
C ILE A 55 14.33 -4.38 -6.04
N GLY A 56 13.45 -3.73 -6.80
CA GLY A 56 13.46 -3.78 -8.26
C GLY A 56 14.78 -3.28 -8.85
N HIS A 57 15.29 -2.16 -8.31
CA HIS A 57 16.57 -1.58 -8.73
C HIS A 57 17.75 -2.52 -8.48
N GLN A 58 17.82 -3.14 -7.30
CA GLN A 58 19.00 -3.91 -6.89
C GLN A 58 18.96 -5.37 -7.36
N LEU A 59 17.79 -6.00 -7.45
CA LEU A 59 17.68 -7.42 -7.78
C LEU A 59 17.11 -7.70 -9.18
N TYR A 60 16.30 -6.79 -9.73
CA TYR A 60 15.49 -7.07 -10.92
C TYR A 60 15.73 -6.08 -12.07
N GLY A 61 16.92 -5.47 -12.14
CA GLY A 61 17.28 -4.59 -13.26
C GLY A 61 16.32 -3.41 -13.42
N ASN A 62 15.86 -2.84 -12.29
CA ASN A 62 14.89 -1.75 -12.19
C ASN A 62 13.42 -2.14 -12.43
N ASP A 63 13.08 -3.44 -12.46
CA ASP A 63 11.69 -3.91 -12.53
C ASP A 63 10.98 -3.84 -11.16
N THR A 64 10.41 -2.67 -10.89
CA THR A 64 9.64 -2.40 -9.66
C THR A 64 8.34 -3.20 -9.62
N ASP A 65 7.72 -3.49 -10.76
CA ASP A 65 6.45 -4.21 -10.78
C ASP A 65 6.64 -5.70 -10.50
N LEU A 66 7.77 -6.29 -10.94
CA LEU A 66 8.17 -7.64 -10.54
C LEU A 66 8.43 -7.71 -9.05
N ALA A 67 9.19 -6.77 -8.49
CA ALA A 67 9.41 -6.68 -7.04
C ALA A 67 8.08 -6.62 -6.28
N ARG A 68 7.18 -5.74 -6.71
CA ARG A 68 5.85 -5.60 -6.13
C ARG A 68 5.03 -6.89 -6.19
N ALA A 69 5.01 -7.55 -7.35
CA ALA A 69 4.27 -8.80 -7.53
C ALA A 69 4.83 -9.91 -6.61
N GLU A 70 6.16 -10.08 -6.57
CA GLU A 70 6.79 -11.07 -5.71
C GLU A 70 6.54 -10.79 -4.23
N CYS A 71 6.71 -9.56 -3.77
CA CYS A 71 6.44 -9.21 -2.37
C CYS A 71 4.98 -9.51 -2.00
N LYS A 72 4.02 -9.16 -2.88
CA LYS A 72 2.61 -9.50 -2.64
C LYS A 72 2.39 -11.01 -2.57
N LEU A 73 2.99 -11.78 -3.48
CA LEU A 73 2.80 -13.22 -3.55
C LEU A 73 3.42 -13.96 -2.36
N THR A 74 4.66 -13.60 -2.01
CA THR A 74 5.47 -14.36 -1.04
C THR A 74 5.28 -13.92 0.40
N ILE A 75 4.81 -12.68 0.63
CA ILE A 75 4.61 -12.13 1.97
C ILE A 75 3.17 -11.69 2.17
N GLY A 76 2.63 -10.88 1.26
CA GLY A 76 1.34 -10.24 1.46
C GLY A 76 0.16 -11.21 1.49
N VAL A 77 0.16 -12.18 0.56
CA VAL A 77 -0.84 -13.25 0.51
C VAL A 77 -0.77 -14.11 1.78
N PRO A 78 0.38 -14.64 2.22
CA PRO A 78 0.47 -15.35 3.50
C PRO A 78 -0.08 -14.58 4.70
N ILE A 79 0.21 -13.28 4.83
CA ILE A 79 -0.31 -12.44 5.92
C ILE A 79 -1.85 -12.38 5.91
N LEU A 80 -2.46 -12.30 4.72
CA LEU A 80 -3.93 -12.33 4.61
C LEU A 80 -4.50 -13.71 4.93
N LEU A 81 -3.84 -14.78 4.50
CA LEU A 81 -4.31 -16.15 4.74
C LEU A 81 -4.19 -16.59 6.20
N LEU A 82 -3.21 -16.04 6.94
CA LEU A 82 -3.03 -16.29 8.37
C LEU A 82 -3.93 -15.42 9.25
N GLY A 83 -4.53 -14.36 8.68
CA GLY A 83 -5.34 -13.41 9.43
C GLY A 83 -6.83 -13.76 9.41
N ASP A 84 -7.47 -13.75 10.59
CA ASP A 84 -8.94 -13.95 10.72
C ASP A 84 -9.78 -12.77 10.20
N LYS A 85 -9.15 -11.74 9.65
CA LYS A 85 -9.80 -10.47 9.28
C LYS A 85 -10.30 -10.42 7.84
N ASP A 86 -9.90 -11.38 7.00
CA ASP A 86 -10.39 -11.49 5.62
C ASP A 86 -10.75 -12.94 5.24
N PRO A 87 -11.87 -13.46 5.79
CA PRO A 87 -12.31 -14.82 5.51
C PRO A 87 -12.73 -15.02 4.04
N GLU A 88 -13.24 -13.98 3.39
CA GLU A 88 -13.64 -14.02 1.98
C GLU A 88 -12.42 -14.22 1.07
N PHE A 89 -11.39 -13.40 1.25
CA PHE A 89 -10.14 -13.57 0.51
C PHE A 89 -9.53 -14.95 0.74
N THR A 90 -9.54 -15.42 1.99
CA THR A 90 -8.99 -16.72 2.36
C THR A 90 -9.74 -17.87 1.71
N GLU A 91 -11.07 -17.85 1.70
CA GLU A 91 -11.89 -18.86 1.04
C GLU A 91 -11.64 -18.87 -0.47
N VAL A 92 -11.73 -17.71 -1.13
CA VAL A 92 -11.54 -17.58 -2.58
C VAL A 92 -10.13 -18.03 -2.98
N TYR A 93 -9.10 -17.56 -2.27
CA TYR A 93 -7.72 -17.90 -2.57
C TYR A 93 -7.47 -19.40 -2.39
N ASN A 94 -7.93 -20.00 -1.28
CA ASN A 94 -7.75 -21.43 -1.05
C ASN A 94 -8.51 -22.29 -2.08
N ARG A 95 -9.75 -21.91 -2.42
CA ARG A 95 -10.60 -22.65 -3.36
C ARG A 95 -10.09 -22.58 -4.79
N TYR A 96 -9.69 -21.39 -5.27
CA TYR A 96 -9.43 -21.14 -6.69
C TYR A 96 -7.96 -20.92 -7.05
N LEU A 97 -7.10 -20.54 -6.11
CA LEU A 97 -5.70 -20.20 -6.41
C LEU A 97 -4.71 -21.19 -5.81
N ARG A 98 -4.99 -21.73 -4.62
CA ARG A 98 -4.13 -22.73 -3.98
C ARG A 98 -4.31 -24.14 -4.56
N GLY A 99 -5.53 -24.49 -4.96
CA GLY A 99 -5.86 -25.81 -5.52
C GLY A 99 -5.34 -26.05 -6.94
N TYR A 100 -5.08 -24.99 -7.70
CA TYR A 100 -4.57 -25.09 -9.07
C TYR A 100 -3.03 -25.03 -9.08
N LYS A 101 -2.39 -25.93 -9.83
CA LYS A 101 -0.93 -25.96 -10.02
C LYS A 101 -0.48 -24.86 -10.99
N PHE A 102 -0.71 -23.61 -10.64
CA PHE A 102 -0.14 -22.48 -11.36
C PHE A 102 1.38 -22.48 -11.21
N SER A 103 2.08 -22.20 -12.31
CA SER A 103 3.52 -21.94 -12.26
C SER A 103 3.82 -20.70 -11.42
N TYR A 104 5.08 -20.50 -11.04
CA TYR A 104 5.46 -19.30 -10.30
C TYR A 104 5.16 -18.02 -11.10
N GLU A 105 5.44 -18.03 -12.40
CA GLU A 105 5.16 -16.92 -13.31
C GLU A 105 3.66 -16.63 -13.42
N ASP A 106 2.82 -17.66 -13.54
CA ASP A 106 1.37 -17.48 -13.56
C ASP A 106 0.86 -16.83 -12.26
N LYS A 107 1.41 -17.24 -11.11
CA LYS A 107 1.07 -16.64 -9.82
C LYS A 107 1.48 -15.18 -9.75
N LEU A 108 2.62 -14.79 -10.32
CA LEU A 108 3.03 -13.40 -10.42
C LEU A 108 2.08 -12.59 -11.31
N GLN A 109 1.59 -13.15 -12.42
CA GLN A 109 0.60 -12.45 -13.25
C GLN A 109 -0.74 -12.29 -12.52
N ILE A 110 -1.19 -13.34 -11.84
CA ILE A 110 -2.43 -13.30 -11.06
C ILE A 110 -2.33 -12.24 -9.95
N VAL A 111 -1.25 -12.22 -9.16
CA VAL A 111 -1.13 -11.32 -8.00
C VAL A 111 -1.00 -9.85 -8.39
N ARG A 112 -0.56 -9.53 -9.62
CA ARG A 112 -0.58 -8.16 -10.17
C ARG A 112 -2.00 -7.60 -10.22
N LEU A 113 -2.98 -8.45 -10.53
CA LEU A 113 -4.40 -8.09 -10.60
C LEU A 113 -5.10 -8.17 -9.24
N LEU A 114 -4.53 -8.88 -8.26
CA LEU A 114 -5.12 -9.01 -6.94
C LEU A 114 -4.89 -7.77 -6.06
N THR A 115 -5.97 -7.34 -5.42
CA THR A 115 -5.98 -6.30 -4.39
C THR A 115 -5.57 -6.91 -3.04
N VAL A 116 -4.27 -7.09 -2.83
CA VAL A 116 -3.69 -7.68 -1.60
C VAL A 116 -3.49 -6.62 -0.51
N THR A 117 -2.62 -5.64 -0.74
CA THR A 117 -2.24 -4.65 0.30
C THR A 117 -3.40 -3.75 0.72
N SER A 118 -4.36 -3.49 -0.16
CA SER A 118 -5.57 -2.71 0.18
C SER A 118 -6.55 -3.43 1.10
N ARG A 119 -6.41 -4.76 1.26
CA ARG A 119 -7.22 -5.57 2.19
C ARG A 119 -6.60 -5.67 3.59
N MET A 120 -5.33 -5.26 3.73
CA MET A 120 -4.63 -5.37 5.00
C MET A 120 -5.16 -4.37 6.02
N THR A 121 -5.32 -4.82 7.25
CA THR A 121 -5.41 -3.93 8.41
C THR A 121 -4.09 -3.18 8.62
N VAL A 122 -4.12 -2.09 9.39
CA VAL A 122 -2.92 -1.32 9.73
C VAL A 122 -1.82 -2.20 10.34
N LYS A 123 -2.20 -3.16 11.21
CA LYS A 123 -1.25 -4.10 11.83
C LYS A 123 -0.61 -5.03 10.81
N GLN A 124 -1.40 -5.60 9.90
CA GLN A 124 -0.89 -6.45 8.81
C GLN A 124 -0.01 -5.66 7.84
N GLY A 125 -0.32 -4.38 7.60
CA GLY A 125 0.53 -3.50 6.78
C GLY A 125 1.91 -3.27 7.40
N GLN A 126 1.99 -3.12 8.73
CA GLN A 126 3.26 -3.03 9.44
C GLN A 126 4.04 -4.35 9.37
N GLU A 127 3.38 -5.48 9.64
CA GLU A 127 3.97 -6.81 9.52
C GLU A 127 4.51 -7.07 8.11
N TYR A 128 3.80 -6.58 7.09
CA TYR A 128 4.22 -6.68 5.70
C TYR A 128 5.51 -5.90 5.41
N ILE A 129 5.64 -4.68 5.94
CA ILE A 129 6.88 -3.88 5.87
C ILE A 129 8.03 -4.62 6.53
N ASP A 130 7.85 -5.05 7.78
CA ASP A 130 8.91 -5.68 8.57
C ASP A 130 9.38 -6.98 7.88
N SER A 131 8.44 -7.74 7.34
CA SER A 131 8.73 -8.96 6.59
C SER A 131 9.48 -8.71 5.29
N ILE A 132 9.14 -7.65 4.53
CA ILE A 132 9.89 -7.26 3.33
C ILE A 132 11.33 -6.91 3.72
N LEU A 133 11.50 -6.04 4.72
CA LEU A 133 12.83 -5.62 5.17
C LEU A 133 13.67 -6.83 5.57
N ASN A 134 13.13 -7.73 6.39
CA ASN A 134 13.84 -8.93 6.83
C ASN A 134 14.20 -9.84 5.65
N GLN A 135 13.23 -10.20 4.80
CA GLN A 135 13.45 -11.14 3.71
C GLN A 135 14.44 -10.61 2.67
N TYR A 136 14.35 -9.33 2.32
CA TYR A 136 15.18 -8.77 1.24
C TYR A 136 16.53 -8.28 1.73
N THR A 137 16.68 -7.90 3.00
CA THR A 137 18.01 -7.68 3.61
C THR A 137 18.81 -8.99 3.57
N LEU A 138 18.18 -10.13 3.86
CA LEU A 138 18.84 -11.45 3.73
C LEU A 138 19.19 -11.81 2.28
N LYS A 139 18.46 -11.28 1.29
CA LYS A 139 18.78 -11.38 -0.13
C LYS A 139 19.83 -10.35 -0.60
N GLY A 140 20.38 -9.54 0.31
CA GLY A 140 21.43 -8.55 0.01
C GLY A 140 20.93 -7.19 -0.48
N VAL A 141 19.63 -6.88 -0.35
CA VAL A 141 19.10 -5.55 -0.67
C VAL A 141 19.46 -4.57 0.43
N ASP A 142 20.09 -3.47 0.06
CA ASP A 142 20.35 -2.35 0.97
C ASP A 142 19.16 -1.37 0.96
N PHE A 143 18.53 -1.21 2.13
CA PHE A 143 17.46 -0.23 2.35
C PHE A 143 17.98 1.05 3.04
N GLY A 144 19.28 1.29 3.13
CA GLY A 144 19.85 2.51 3.70
C GLY A 144 19.37 2.79 5.13
N PRO A 145 19.47 4.05 5.61
CA PRO A 145 19.00 4.39 6.95
C PRO A 145 17.48 4.23 7.06
N LEU A 146 17.06 3.38 7.99
CA LEU A 146 15.64 3.12 8.26
C LEU A 146 14.90 4.30 8.91
N ASN A 147 15.60 5.39 9.22
CA ASN A 147 15.04 6.58 9.88
C ASN A 147 14.05 7.37 9.02
N ASP A 148 14.02 7.11 7.70
CA ASP A 148 12.97 7.62 6.81
C ASP A 148 11.66 6.82 6.89
N PHE A 149 11.69 5.67 7.58
CA PHE A 149 10.63 4.68 7.62
C PHE A 149 10.00 4.52 9.01
N GLY A 150 9.65 5.64 9.65
CA GLY A 150 8.49 5.74 10.55
C GLY A 150 8.25 4.66 11.61
N CYS A 151 9.27 3.95 12.08
CA CYS A 151 9.17 3.08 13.25
C CYS A 151 9.72 3.82 14.47
N ASN A 152 8.83 4.60 15.12
CA ASN A 152 8.91 4.99 16.52
C ASN A 152 7.55 4.73 17.16
#